data_AF-A0A3C1KLC9-F1
#
_entry.id   AF-A0A3C1KLC9-F1
#
_cell.length_a   1.000
_cell.length_b   1.000
_cell.length_c   1.000
_cell.angle_alpha   90.00
_cell.angle_beta   90.00
_cell.angle_gamma   90.00
#
_symmetry.space_group_name_H-M   'P 1'
#
loop_
_entity.id
_entity.type
_entity.pdbx_description
1 polymer ?
#
loop_
_entity_poly.entity_id
_entity_poly.type
_entity_poly.pdbx_seq_one_letter_code
_entity_poly.pdbx_strand_id
1 'polypeptide(L)'
;MQKSGNLRGATVNPPAKQAPHRKHLIAVGVLSVLVAATTILTPSGDVAANREDRDDLGMALEADVLAPIVVGEATDTPPVPSALAIPAEPVIAALETQPDWQEEIVRRGDNLSLIFKRAGFNSSDVYRVVNEAPEGKALSRIYPGQTIAFLAAEDGSLEAVKHVISPLESVTYQRSAAGFDTEREIRQTDIQETWVSAEITSSLFMAGQDAGLSSGLIIELANIFGGVIDFVQDPRKGDTFHVIYEEVLLDGEKYQDGTILAASFTNKGKTFNAFRFEDKDGHVAYYNEEGISMRKAFLLAPVDFTRISSNYNPRRLHPIYKTTRPHRGTDYAAPTGTPVYAAGDGRVIKSGFTRANGNYLFVQHGDRYVTRYLHLHQRKVKQGQRVMQGQVIGSVGSTG
;
A
#
# COMPACT_ATOMS: atom_id res chain seq x y z
N MET A 1 -10.24 73.95 20.35
CA MET A 1 -9.79 72.55 20.14
C MET A 1 -9.02 72.46 18.83
N GLN A 2 -7.76 71.99 18.91
CA GLN A 2 -6.94 71.19 17.95
C GLN A 2 -6.93 71.57 16.45
N LYS A 3 -5.80 72.11 15.94
CA LYS A 3 -4.57 71.45 15.39
C LYS A 3 -4.76 70.90 13.96
N SER A 4 -4.36 71.65 12.93
CA SER A 4 -3.03 71.63 12.24
C SER A 4 -2.84 70.48 11.23
N GLY A 5 -2.81 70.80 9.94
CA GLY A 5 -2.35 69.91 8.86
C GLY A 5 -1.55 70.69 7.83
N ASN A 6 -0.22 70.68 7.99
CA ASN A 6 0.77 71.25 7.07
C ASN A 6 0.96 70.31 5.87
N LEU A 7 0.78 70.82 4.64
CA LEU A 7 1.22 70.20 3.39
C LEU A 7 2.68 70.60 3.14
N ARG A 8 3.59 69.62 3.04
CA ARG A 8 4.97 69.83 2.59
C ARG A 8 5.38 68.77 1.56
N GLY A 9 5.70 69.27 0.36
CA GLY A 9 6.98 69.03 -0.31
C GLY A 9 7.15 67.71 -1.07
N ALA A 10 7.00 67.80 -2.40
CA ALA A 10 7.55 66.84 -3.35
C ALA A 10 9.10 66.88 -3.33
N THR A 11 9.74 65.72 -3.22
CA THR A 11 11.19 65.56 -3.36
C THR A 11 11.56 65.12 -4.78
N VAL A 12 12.50 65.87 -5.37
CA VAL A 12 13.10 65.62 -6.68
C VAL A 12 14.19 64.54 -6.55
N ASN A 13 14.16 63.52 -7.41
CA ASN A 13 15.22 62.51 -7.51
C ASN A 13 16.45 63.06 -8.26
N PRO A 14 17.69 62.82 -7.79
CA PRO A 14 18.90 63.15 -8.54
C PRO A 14 19.22 62.07 -9.60
N PRO A 15 20.00 62.38 -10.65
CA PRO A 15 20.32 61.42 -11.70
C PRO A 15 21.32 60.35 -11.22
N ALA A 16 21.19 59.15 -11.80
CA ALA A 16 21.95 57.96 -11.49
C ALA A 16 23.46 58.13 -11.76
N LYS A 17 24.30 57.77 -10.79
CA LYS A 17 25.75 57.60 -10.98
C LYS A 17 26.02 56.29 -11.74
N GLN A 18 26.46 56.39 -12.99
CA GLN A 18 27.04 55.26 -13.72
C GLN A 18 28.38 54.85 -13.08
N ALA A 19 28.51 53.58 -12.71
CA ALA A 19 29.77 52.99 -12.27
C ALA A 19 30.68 52.70 -13.48
N PRO A 20 32.02 52.75 -13.33
CA PRO A 20 32.94 52.59 -14.46
C PRO A 20 33.04 51.12 -14.91
N HIS A 21 32.29 50.76 -15.94
CA HIS A 21 32.22 49.41 -16.56
C HIS A 21 33.56 48.86 -17.09
N ARG A 22 34.61 49.68 -17.26
CA ARG A 22 35.87 49.25 -17.88
C ARG A 22 36.76 48.38 -16.98
N LYS A 23 36.67 48.51 -15.65
CA LYS A 23 37.53 47.74 -14.73
C LYS A 23 37.05 46.28 -14.54
N HIS A 24 35.75 46.03 -14.65
CA HIS A 24 35.18 44.68 -14.54
C HIS A 24 35.40 43.83 -15.80
N LEU A 25 35.37 44.44 -16.99
CA LEU A 25 35.63 43.72 -18.24
C LEU A 25 37.09 43.22 -18.34
N ILE A 26 38.05 44.02 -17.86
CA ILE A 26 39.47 43.61 -17.82
C ILE A 26 39.67 42.49 -16.79
N ALA A 27 39.02 42.56 -15.63
CA ALA A 27 39.11 41.52 -14.60
C ALA A 27 38.50 40.18 -15.07
N VAL A 28 37.40 40.21 -15.82
CA VAL A 28 36.80 39.01 -16.41
C VAL A 28 37.71 38.42 -17.49
N GLY A 29 38.29 39.24 -18.37
CA GLY A 29 39.21 38.77 -19.40
C GLY A 29 40.48 38.09 -18.85
N VAL A 30 41.08 38.65 -17.80
CA VAL A 30 42.26 38.05 -17.16
C VAL A 30 41.91 36.72 -16.49
N LEU A 31 40.73 36.60 -15.87
CA LEU A 31 40.31 35.35 -15.23
C LEU A 31 40.02 34.24 -16.25
N SER A 32 39.46 34.58 -17.42
CA SER A 32 39.20 33.62 -18.50
C SER A 32 40.48 33.04 -19.09
N VAL A 33 41.51 33.86 -19.29
CA VAL A 33 42.81 33.41 -19.80
C VAL A 33 43.54 32.52 -18.79
N LEU A 34 43.41 32.81 -17.49
CA LEU A 34 44.05 32.02 -16.44
C LEU A 34 43.43 30.61 -16.30
N VAL A 35 42.11 30.47 -16.47
CA VAL A 35 41.42 29.16 -16.45
C VAL A 35 41.72 28.35 -17.71
N ALA A 36 41.85 29.00 -18.87
CA ALA A 36 42.26 28.32 -20.10
C ALA A 36 43.71 27.81 -20.00
N ALA A 37 44.62 28.58 -19.39
CA ALA A 37 46.00 28.16 -19.21
C ALA A 37 46.16 26.97 -18.24
N THR A 38 45.33 26.87 -17.19
CA THR A 38 45.44 25.76 -16.23
C THR A 38 44.94 24.43 -16.78
N THR A 39 44.03 24.42 -17.76
CA THR A 39 43.53 23.17 -18.37
C THR A 39 44.49 22.57 -19.40
N ILE A 40 45.40 23.37 -19.97
CA ILE A 40 46.40 22.91 -20.95
C ILE A 40 47.66 22.35 -20.25
N LEU A 41 47.89 22.70 -18.99
CA LEU A 41 49.10 22.37 -18.23
C LEU A 41 48.93 21.23 -17.21
N THR A 42 47.76 20.58 -17.13
CA THR A 42 47.59 19.38 -16.28
C THR A 42 47.88 18.12 -17.07
N PRO A 43 48.94 17.35 -16.75
CA PRO A 43 49.19 16.07 -17.40
C PRO A 43 48.06 15.09 -17.08
N SER A 44 47.57 14.38 -18.09
CA SER A 44 46.61 13.28 -17.93
C SER A 44 47.29 12.16 -17.15
N GLY A 45 46.82 11.88 -15.93
CA GLY A 45 47.27 10.72 -15.16
C GLY A 45 46.70 9.44 -15.77
N ASP A 46 47.57 8.49 -16.12
CA ASP A 46 47.19 7.11 -16.40
C ASP A 46 46.62 6.50 -15.13
N VAL A 47 45.31 6.21 -15.13
CA VAL A 47 44.65 5.51 -14.01
C VAL A 47 44.61 4.03 -14.34
N ALA A 48 45.60 3.29 -13.85
CA ALA A 48 45.52 1.85 -13.69
C ALA A 48 44.58 1.53 -12.52
N ALA A 49 43.51 0.77 -12.78
CA ALA A 49 42.60 0.30 -11.76
C ALA A 49 43.27 -0.82 -10.95
N ASN A 50 43.54 -0.57 -9.66
CA ASN A 50 43.88 -1.61 -8.70
C ASN A 50 42.65 -2.50 -8.47
N ARG A 51 42.73 -3.75 -8.90
CA ARG A 51 41.80 -4.81 -8.51
C ARG A 51 42.43 -5.53 -7.33
N GLU A 52 41.85 -5.37 -6.14
CA GLU A 52 42.16 -6.25 -5.01
C GLU A 52 41.53 -7.62 -5.28
N ASP A 53 42.38 -8.64 -5.28
CA ASP A 53 42.01 -10.05 -5.24
C ASP A 53 41.26 -10.32 -3.94
N ARG A 54 40.00 -10.78 -4.04
CA ARG A 54 39.32 -11.48 -2.95
C ARG A 54 39.14 -12.92 -3.39
N ASP A 55 39.82 -13.77 -2.64
CA ASP A 55 39.80 -15.23 -2.75
C ASP A 55 38.40 -15.81 -2.89
N ASP A 56 38.37 -16.80 -3.76
CA ASP A 56 37.31 -17.74 -4.08
C ASP A 56 36.64 -18.37 -2.84
N LEU A 57 35.32 -18.20 -2.74
CA LEU A 57 34.43 -19.22 -2.22
C LEU A 57 33.57 -19.71 -3.38
N GLY A 58 34.06 -20.76 -4.05
CA GLY A 58 33.36 -21.43 -5.13
C GLY A 58 32.07 -22.08 -4.64
N MET A 59 30.94 -21.57 -5.12
CA MET A 59 29.73 -22.35 -5.32
C MET A 59 29.53 -22.51 -6.82
N ALA A 60 29.79 -23.71 -7.31
CA ALA A 60 29.54 -24.08 -8.70
C ALA A 60 28.03 -24.05 -8.98
N LEU A 61 27.60 -23.09 -9.79
CA LEU A 61 26.33 -23.16 -10.51
C LEU A 61 26.63 -23.73 -11.90
N GLU A 62 26.06 -24.89 -12.19
CA GLU A 62 26.13 -25.54 -13.50
C GLU A 62 25.59 -24.58 -14.57
N ALA A 63 26.48 -24.17 -15.47
CA ALA A 63 26.15 -23.41 -16.65
C ALA A 63 25.81 -24.38 -17.78
N ASP A 64 24.55 -24.79 -17.87
CA ASP A 64 24.01 -25.39 -19.10
C ASP A 64 22.55 -24.97 -19.32
N VAL A 65 22.32 -23.68 -19.50
CA VAL A 65 20.99 -23.17 -19.91
C VAL A 65 21.08 -21.99 -20.88
N LEU A 66 22.02 -22.02 -21.83
CA LEU A 66 21.99 -21.09 -22.97
C LEU A 66 22.53 -21.77 -24.23
N ALA A 67 21.77 -22.75 -24.75
CA ALA A 67 21.91 -23.17 -26.15
C ALA A 67 20.94 -22.34 -27.03
N PRO A 68 21.38 -21.86 -28.20
CA PRO A 68 20.50 -21.14 -29.13
C PRO A 68 19.46 -22.09 -29.73
N ILE A 69 18.19 -21.68 -29.71
CA ILE A 69 17.08 -22.38 -30.37
C ILE A 69 17.32 -22.32 -31.89
N VAL A 70 17.68 -23.47 -32.46
CA VAL A 70 17.69 -23.69 -33.91
C VAL A 70 16.24 -23.87 -34.37
N VAL A 71 15.74 -22.95 -35.19
CA VAL A 71 14.45 -23.10 -35.86
C VAL A 71 14.62 -24.14 -36.97
N GLY A 72 14.16 -25.36 -36.71
CA GLY A 72 14.05 -26.43 -37.72
C GLY A 72 12.88 -26.17 -38.66
N GLU A 73 13.13 -26.38 -39.95
CA GLU A 73 12.14 -26.32 -41.04
C GLU A 73 10.91 -27.19 -40.77
N ALA A 74 9.75 -26.63 -41.11
CA ALA A 74 8.46 -27.26 -41.03
C ALA A 74 8.30 -28.35 -42.11
N THR A 75 8.30 -29.60 -41.69
CA THR A 75 7.56 -30.67 -42.37
C THR A 75 7.01 -31.62 -41.32
N ASP A 76 5.82 -31.35 -40.79
CA ASP A 76 4.95 -32.46 -40.44
C ASP A 76 3.48 -32.07 -40.60
N THR A 77 2.77 -32.95 -41.30
CA THR A 77 1.36 -32.81 -41.61
C THR A 77 0.57 -33.23 -40.37
N PRO A 78 -0.44 -32.49 -39.90
CA PRO A 78 -1.18 -32.93 -38.72
C PRO A 78 -1.88 -34.26 -39.04
N PRO A 79 -1.78 -35.28 -38.16
CA PRO A 79 -2.48 -36.54 -38.38
C PRO A 79 -3.98 -36.30 -38.30
N VAL A 80 -4.68 -36.73 -39.34
CA VAL A 80 -6.14 -36.85 -39.36
C VAL A 80 -6.56 -37.75 -38.18
N PRO A 81 -7.48 -37.32 -37.30
CA PRO A 81 -7.99 -38.20 -36.27
C PRO A 81 -8.90 -39.26 -36.91
N SER A 82 -8.37 -40.46 -37.10
CA SER A 82 -9.13 -41.64 -37.46
C SER A 82 -9.41 -42.47 -36.22
N ALA A 83 -10.53 -42.20 -35.56
CA ALA A 83 -11.38 -43.22 -34.95
C ALA A 83 -12.68 -42.56 -34.50
N LEU A 84 -13.77 -42.88 -35.21
CA LEU A 84 -15.13 -42.73 -34.74
C LEU A 84 -15.28 -43.56 -33.46
N ALA A 85 -15.04 -42.92 -32.31
CA ALA A 85 -15.55 -43.42 -31.05
C ALA A 85 -17.07 -43.31 -31.13
N ILE A 86 -17.73 -44.48 -31.14
CA ILE A 86 -19.17 -44.61 -30.96
C ILE A 86 -19.54 -43.77 -29.73
N PRO A 87 -20.55 -42.88 -29.80
CA PRO A 87 -20.98 -42.18 -28.62
C PRO A 87 -21.43 -43.24 -27.61
N ALA A 88 -20.70 -43.33 -26.50
CA ALA A 88 -21.21 -44.03 -25.34
C ALA A 88 -22.61 -43.46 -25.09
N GLU A 89 -23.60 -44.35 -25.03
CA GLU A 89 -24.97 -43.99 -24.69
C GLU A 89 -24.94 -43.01 -23.50
N PRO A 90 -25.74 -41.93 -23.52
CA PRO A 90 -25.81 -41.07 -22.36
C PRO A 90 -26.20 -41.96 -21.20
N VAL A 91 -25.27 -42.18 -20.27
CA VAL A 91 -25.62 -42.57 -18.92
C VAL A 91 -26.45 -41.39 -18.47
N ILE A 92 -27.76 -41.55 -18.56
CA ILE A 92 -28.73 -40.72 -17.86
C ILE A 92 -28.40 -40.99 -16.40
N ALA A 93 -27.41 -40.27 -15.87
CA ALA A 93 -27.28 -40.06 -14.46
C ALA A 93 -28.66 -39.54 -14.08
N ALA A 94 -29.41 -40.39 -13.36
CA ALA A 94 -30.68 -40.01 -12.81
C ALA A 94 -30.45 -38.64 -12.17
N LEU A 95 -31.18 -37.63 -12.64
CA LEU A 95 -31.26 -36.35 -11.97
C LEU A 95 -31.78 -36.69 -10.57
N GLU A 96 -30.88 -36.90 -9.61
CA GLU A 96 -31.25 -36.97 -8.22
C GLU A 96 -31.96 -35.67 -7.95
N THR A 97 -33.28 -35.75 -7.74
CA THR A 97 -34.11 -34.61 -7.41
C THR A 97 -33.52 -34.04 -6.11
N GLN A 98 -32.80 -32.93 -6.22
CA GLN A 98 -32.26 -32.27 -5.04
C GLN A 98 -33.43 -31.95 -4.10
N PRO A 99 -33.29 -32.21 -2.80
CA PRO A 99 -34.34 -31.93 -1.83
C PRO A 99 -34.78 -30.46 -1.94
N ASP A 100 -36.10 -30.23 -1.93
CA ASP A 100 -36.68 -28.90 -2.10
C ASP A 100 -36.57 -28.12 -0.78
N TRP A 101 -35.48 -27.37 -0.64
CA TRP A 101 -35.21 -26.56 0.53
C TRP A 101 -35.98 -25.24 0.48
N GLN A 102 -36.79 -24.97 1.51
CA GLN A 102 -37.39 -23.65 1.71
C GLN A 102 -36.39 -22.72 2.40
N GLU A 103 -35.92 -21.70 1.69
CA GLU A 103 -34.95 -20.73 2.22
C GLU A 103 -35.57 -19.49 2.83
N GLU A 104 -35.12 -19.11 4.02
CA GLU A 104 -35.48 -17.88 4.70
C GLU A 104 -34.24 -17.03 5.01
N ILE A 105 -34.20 -15.81 4.46
CA ILE A 105 -33.16 -14.83 4.77
C ILE A 105 -33.45 -14.17 6.11
N VAL A 106 -32.46 -14.15 7.00
CA VAL A 106 -32.52 -13.50 8.31
C VAL A 106 -32.60 -11.98 8.12
N ARG A 107 -33.64 -11.36 8.69
CA ARG A 107 -33.89 -9.91 8.63
C ARG A 107 -33.53 -9.24 9.95
N ARG A 108 -33.37 -7.91 9.92
CA ARG A 108 -33.11 -7.13 11.13
C ARG A 108 -34.28 -7.29 12.12
N GLY A 109 -33.97 -7.77 13.33
CA GLY A 109 -34.96 -7.99 14.38
C GLY A 109 -35.61 -9.37 14.38
N ASP A 110 -35.22 -10.26 13.45
CA ASP A 110 -35.66 -11.65 13.46
C ASP A 110 -35.11 -12.41 14.68
N ASN A 111 -35.87 -13.43 15.09
CA ASN A 111 -35.42 -14.50 15.97
C ASN A 111 -35.85 -15.84 15.35
N LEU A 112 -35.28 -16.96 15.84
CA LEU A 112 -35.55 -18.29 15.27
C LEU A 112 -37.03 -18.65 15.24
N SER A 113 -37.81 -18.27 16.26
CA SER A 113 -39.25 -18.56 16.27
C SER A 113 -40.01 -17.84 15.16
N LEU A 114 -39.62 -16.61 14.84
CA LEU A 114 -40.21 -15.88 13.70
C LEU A 114 -39.82 -16.52 12.37
N ILE A 115 -38.56 -16.92 12.21
CA ILE A 115 -38.04 -17.52 10.97
C ILE A 115 -38.69 -18.89 10.72
N PHE A 116 -38.70 -19.78 11.72
CA PHE A 116 -39.34 -21.10 11.63
C PHE A 116 -40.82 -20.96 11.32
N LYS A 117 -41.51 -19.98 11.93
CA LYS A 117 -42.92 -19.72 11.67
C LYS A 117 -43.19 -19.28 10.23
N ARG A 118 -42.29 -18.50 9.61
CA ARG A 118 -42.41 -18.14 8.18
C ARG A 118 -42.26 -19.37 7.28
N ALA A 119 -41.40 -20.31 7.68
CA ALA A 119 -41.23 -21.61 7.03
C ALA A 119 -42.29 -22.67 7.41
N GLY A 120 -43.34 -22.31 8.16
CA GLY A 120 -44.42 -23.23 8.53
C GLY A 120 -44.16 -24.10 9.77
N PHE A 121 -43.01 -23.97 10.42
CA PHE A 121 -42.64 -24.70 11.63
C PHE A 121 -42.97 -23.91 12.90
N ASN A 122 -43.03 -24.61 14.04
CA ASN A 122 -43.47 -24.01 15.29
C ASN A 122 -42.35 -23.93 16.35
N SER A 123 -42.65 -23.31 17.49
CA SER A 123 -41.67 -23.13 18.56
C SER A 123 -41.17 -24.43 19.20
N SER A 124 -41.90 -25.54 19.09
CA SER A 124 -41.42 -26.85 19.55
C SER A 124 -40.32 -27.38 18.63
N ASP A 125 -40.40 -27.15 17.32
CA ASP A 125 -39.34 -27.50 16.37
C ASP A 125 -38.06 -26.70 16.66
N VAL A 126 -38.20 -25.40 16.94
CA VAL A 126 -37.08 -24.56 17.39
C VAL A 126 -36.45 -25.12 18.66
N TYR A 127 -37.28 -25.47 19.66
CA TYR A 127 -36.79 -26.00 20.93
C TYR A 127 -35.99 -27.29 20.72
N ARG A 128 -36.50 -28.21 19.90
CA ARG A 128 -35.86 -29.49 19.61
C ARG A 128 -34.51 -29.31 18.91
N VAL A 129 -34.46 -28.53 17.83
CA VAL A 129 -33.20 -28.28 17.12
C VAL A 129 -32.17 -27.59 18.02
N VAL A 130 -32.57 -26.56 18.77
CA VAL A 130 -31.62 -25.78 19.58
C VAL A 130 -31.10 -26.54 20.81
N ASN A 131 -31.92 -27.42 21.42
CA ASN A 131 -31.58 -28.08 22.68
C ASN A 131 -31.22 -29.56 22.55
N GLU A 132 -31.71 -30.26 21.52
CA GLU A 132 -31.50 -31.70 21.33
C GLU A 132 -30.38 -31.97 20.32
N ALA A 133 -30.16 -31.11 19.32
CA ALA A 133 -29.11 -31.31 18.35
C ALA A 133 -27.72 -30.97 18.91
N PRO A 134 -26.67 -31.75 18.59
CA PRO A 134 -25.29 -31.33 18.79
C PRO A 134 -25.06 -29.93 18.18
N GLU A 135 -24.35 -29.04 18.89
CA GLU A 135 -24.16 -27.65 18.43
C GLU A 135 -25.45 -26.85 18.14
N GLY A 136 -26.64 -27.31 18.55
CA GLY A 136 -27.92 -26.64 18.30
C GLY A 136 -28.00 -25.23 18.88
N LYS A 137 -27.26 -24.96 19.95
CA LYS A 137 -27.12 -23.60 20.51
C LYS A 137 -26.46 -22.63 19.54
N ALA A 138 -25.62 -23.09 18.61
CA ALA A 138 -25.01 -22.24 17.61
C ALA A 138 -26.05 -21.62 16.66
N LEU A 139 -27.11 -22.36 16.34
CA LEU A 139 -28.24 -21.86 15.53
C LEU A 139 -28.92 -20.64 16.15
N SER A 140 -28.80 -20.42 17.48
CA SER A 140 -29.34 -19.21 18.11
C SER A 140 -28.58 -17.92 17.77
N ARG A 141 -27.37 -18.03 17.22
CA ARG A 141 -26.51 -16.91 16.82
C ARG A 141 -26.67 -16.62 15.34
N ILE A 142 -27.79 -16.01 14.99
CA ILE A 142 -28.11 -15.57 13.64
C ILE A 142 -27.81 -14.07 13.44
N TYR A 143 -27.38 -13.70 12.24
CA TYR A 143 -27.14 -12.33 11.83
C TYR A 143 -27.93 -11.98 10.56
N PRO A 144 -28.38 -10.71 10.41
CA PRO A 144 -29.06 -10.30 9.19
C PRO A 144 -28.25 -10.60 7.93
N GLY A 145 -28.92 -11.13 6.90
CA GLY A 145 -28.31 -11.53 5.63
C GLY A 145 -27.88 -13.00 5.55
N GLN A 146 -27.86 -13.74 6.66
CA GLN A 146 -27.67 -15.19 6.64
C GLN A 146 -28.92 -15.91 6.15
N THR A 147 -28.77 -17.16 5.71
CA THR A 147 -29.88 -18.00 5.24
C THR A 147 -30.12 -19.16 6.19
N ILE A 148 -31.39 -19.40 6.52
CA ILE A 148 -31.85 -20.61 7.21
C ILE A 148 -32.74 -21.35 6.21
N ALA A 149 -32.28 -22.50 5.76
CA ALA A 149 -33.02 -23.36 4.85
C ALA A 149 -33.70 -24.48 5.64
N PHE A 150 -34.91 -24.84 5.24
CA PHE A 150 -35.73 -25.86 5.89
C PHE A 150 -36.09 -26.97 4.91
N LEU A 151 -36.02 -28.20 5.38
CA LEU A 151 -36.53 -29.37 4.67
C LEU A 151 -37.70 -29.95 5.47
N ALA A 152 -38.85 -30.07 4.81
CA ALA A 152 -40.05 -30.69 5.35
C ALA A 152 -40.14 -32.14 4.88
N ALA A 153 -40.51 -33.04 5.79
CA ALA A 153 -40.91 -34.40 5.41
C ALA A 153 -42.29 -34.39 4.73
N GLU A 154 -42.68 -35.50 4.11
CA GLU A 154 -43.99 -35.66 3.46
C GLU A 154 -45.19 -35.40 4.39
N ASP A 155 -45.03 -35.63 5.70
CA ASP A 155 -46.04 -35.38 6.72
C ASP A 155 -46.08 -33.92 7.21
N GLY A 156 -45.24 -33.05 6.65
CA GLY A 156 -45.09 -31.65 7.01
C GLY A 156 -44.27 -31.42 8.28
N SER A 157 -43.71 -32.47 8.88
CA SER A 157 -42.82 -32.31 10.03
C SER A 157 -41.43 -31.85 9.61
N LEU A 158 -40.71 -31.19 10.52
CA LEU A 158 -39.36 -30.73 10.26
C LEU A 158 -38.41 -31.93 10.12
N GLU A 159 -37.86 -32.10 8.92
CA GLU A 159 -36.86 -33.10 8.59
C GLU A 159 -35.45 -32.57 8.80
N ALA A 160 -35.16 -31.35 8.32
CA ALA A 160 -33.84 -30.76 8.45
C ALA A 160 -33.86 -29.23 8.50
N VAL A 161 -32.82 -28.65 9.12
CA VAL A 161 -32.55 -27.20 9.09
C VAL A 161 -31.10 -27.00 8.70
N LYS A 162 -30.83 -26.23 7.64
CA LYS A 162 -29.48 -25.83 7.25
C LYS A 162 -29.28 -24.34 7.53
N HIS A 163 -28.33 -24.01 8.40
CA HIS A 163 -27.88 -22.65 8.64
C HIS A 163 -26.68 -22.35 7.75
N VAL A 164 -26.89 -21.54 6.72
CA VAL A 164 -25.81 -21.02 5.87
C VAL A 164 -25.26 -19.77 6.54
N ILE A 165 -24.13 -19.93 7.23
CA ILE A 165 -23.45 -18.89 8.01
C ILE A 165 -22.74 -17.93 7.05
N SER A 166 -22.09 -18.49 6.04
CA SER A 166 -21.41 -17.79 4.95
C SER A 166 -21.35 -18.70 3.71
N PRO A 167 -20.90 -18.21 2.55
CA PRO A 167 -20.63 -19.06 1.40
C PRO A 167 -19.63 -20.20 1.69
N LEU A 168 -18.78 -20.06 2.71
CA LEU A 168 -17.77 -21.05 3.08
C LEU A 168 -18.20 -21.99 4.19
N GLU A 169 -19.29 -21.69 4.90
CA GLU A 169 -19.62 -22.39 6.12
C GLU A 169 -21.13 -22.57 6.25
N SER A 170 -21.54 -23.82 6.46
CA SER A 170 -22.91 -24.13 6.81
C SER A 170 -22.98 -25.24 7.85
N VAL A 171 -24.09 -25.27 8.58
CA VAL A 171 -24.39 -26.31 9.57
C VAL A 171 -25.76 -26.87 9.29
N THR A 172 -25.85 -28.18 9.08
CA THR A 172 -27.10 -28.89 8.84
C THR A 172 -27.48 -29.69 10.08
N TYR A 173 -28.70 -29.49 10.56
CA TYR A 173 -29.33 -30.23 11.64
C TYR A 173 -30.37 -31.17 11.05
N GLN A 174 -30.05 -32.45 10.97
CA GLN A 174 -30.89 -33.46 10.32
C GLN A 174 -31.59 -34.31 11.37
N ARG A 175 -32.90 -34.54 11.24
CA ARG A 175 -33.64 -35.42 12.14
C ARG A 175 -33.10 -36.85 12.04
N SER A 176 -32.86 -37.47 13.19
CA SER A 176 -32.45 -38.87 13.32
C SER A 176 -33.37 -39.63 14.27
N ALA A 177 -33.24 -40.96 14.36
CA ALA A 177 -34.06 -41.78 15.25
C ALA A 177 -33.91 -41.41 16.74
N ALA A 178 -32.78 -40.78 17.11
CA ALA A 178 -32.46 -40.36 18.48
C ALA A 178 -32.69 -38.85 18.75
N GLY A 179 -33.17 -38.08 17.76
CA GLY A 179 -33.35 -36.63 17.86
C GLY A 179 -32.89 -35.92 16.60
N PHE A 180 -31.73 -35.26 16.68
CA PHE A 180 -31.09 -34.58 15.56
C PHE A 180 -29.59 -34.85 15.56
N ASP A 181 -29.05 -35.11 14.37
CA ASP A 181 -27.62 -35.15 14.10
C ASP A 181 -27.18 -33.79 13.53
N THR A 182 -25.87 -33.54 13.53
CA THR A 182 -25.32 -32.26 13.06
C THR A 182 -24.11 -32.48 12.20
N GLU A 183 -24.13 -31.82 11.05
CA GLU A 183 -23.05 -31.84 10.08
C GLU A 183 -22.61 -30.41 9.79
N ARG A 184 -21.33 -30.12 10.00
CA ARG A 184 -20.73 -28.83 9.67
C ARG A 184 -19.94 -28.99 8.38
N GLU A 185 -20.31 -28.20 7.38
CA GLU A 185 -19.65 -28.15 6.10
C GLU A 185 -18.79 -26.87 6.04
N ILE A 186 -17.47 -27.05 5.88
CA ILE A 186 -16.52 -25.96 5.64
C ILE A 186 -15.95 -26.14 4.23
N ARG A 187 -16.37 -25.29 3.32
CA ARG A 187 -15.89 -25.29 1.93
C ARG A 187 -14.50 -24.69 1.88
N GLN A 188 -13.62 -25.32 1.10
CA GLN A 188 -12.27 -24.84 0.87
C GLN A 188 -12.24 -23.88 -0.31
N THR A 189 -11.28 -22.97 -0.30
CA THR A 189 -11.03 -22.05 -1.40
C THR A 189 -9.72 -22.38 -2.06
N ASP A 190 -9.67 -22.21 -3.37
CA ASP A 190 -8.43 -22.29 -4.14
C ASP A 190 -7.87 -20.89 -4.38
N ILE A 191 -6.56 -20.80 -4.53
CA ILE A 191 -5.88 -19.56 -4.89
C ILE A 191 -5.26 -19.76 -6.26
N GLN A 192 -5.52 -18.82 -7.17
CA GLN A 192 -4.91 -18.80 -8.49
C GLN A 192 -4.21 -17.46 -8.72
N GLU A 193 -3.00 -17.51 -9.27
CA GLU A 193 -2.32 -16.31 -9.77
C GLU A 193 -2.88 -15.91 -11.14
N THR A 194 -3.18 -14.63 -11.29
CA THR A 194 -3.62 -14.03 -12.55
C THR A 194 -2.94 -12.68 -12.76
N TRP A 195 -3.17 -12.08 -13.92
CA TRP A 195 -2.59 -10.79 -14.27
C TRP A 195 -3.50 -9.95 -15.16
N VAL A 196 -3.29 -8.64 -15.09
CA VAL A 196 -3.92 -7.66 -15.98
C VAL A 196 -2.89 -6.67 -16.51
N SER A 197 -3.20 -6.09 -17.67
CA SER A 197 -2.47 -4.98 -18.25
C SER A 197 -3.45 -3.96 -18.81
N ALA A 198 -3.21 -2.67 -18.55
CA ALA A 198 -4.05 -1.61 -19.10
C ALA A 198 -3.27 -0.34 -19.40
N GLU A 199 -3.83 0.44 -20.33
CA GLU A 199 -3.41 1.80 -20.65
C GLU A 199 -4.41 2.79 -20.06
N ILE A 200 -3.92 3.85 -19.42
CA ILE A 200 -4.75 4.94 -18.92
C ILE A 200 -5.25 5.74 -20.10
N THR A 201 -6.56 5.74 -20.30
CA THR A 201 -7.23 6.60 -21.29
C THR A 201 -7.85 7.84 -20.67
N SER A 202 -8.34 7.71 -19.43
CA SER A 202 -9.03 8.76 -18.67
C SER A 202 -8.55 8.87 -17.22
N SER A 203 -8.60 7.78 -16.46
CA SER A 203 -8.09 7.68 -15.10
C SER A 203 -7.62 6.27 -14.78
N LEU A 204 -6.81 6.11 -13.72
CA LEU A 204 -6.42 4.81 -13.20
C LEU A 204 -7.64 3.94 -12.87
N PHE A 205 -8.67 4.54 -12.27
CA PHE A 205 -9.84 3.82 -11.81
C PHE A 205 -10.67 3.25 -12.96
N MET A 206 -10.90 4.05 -14.00
CA MET A 206 -11.60 3.58 -15.20
C MET A 206 -10.80 2.51 -15.93
N ALA A 207 -9.50 2.74 -16.14
CA ALA A 207 -8.64 1.77 -16.82
C ALA A 207 -8.54 0.44 -16.05
N GLY A 208 -8.51 0.48 -14.71
CA GLY A 208 -8.54 -0.71 -13.86
C GLY A 208 -9.85 -1.48 -13.98
N GLN A 209 -10.98 -0.79 -13.91
CA GLN A 209 -12.30 -1.43 -14.04
C GLN A 209 -12.50 -2.04 -15.43
N ASP A 210 -12.13 -1.33 -16.48
CA ASP A 210 -12.21 -1.83 -17.86
C ASP A 210 -11.31 -3.07 -18.08
N ALA A 211 -10.21 -3.17 -17.32
CA ALA A 211 -9.30 -4.33 -17.32
C ALA A 211 -9.74 -5.47 -16.37
N GLY A 212 -10.88 -5.35 -15.70
CA GLY A 212 -11.42 -6.39 -14.82
C GLY A 212 -10.93 -6.35 -13.37
N LEU A 213 -10.16 -5.34 -12.97
CA LEU A 213 -9.79 -5.16 -11.57
C LEU A 213 -10.97 -4.68 -10.74
N SER A 214 -11.06 -5.19 -9.51
CA SER A 214 -11.99 -4.65 -8.53
C SER A 214 -11.54 -3.27 -8.05
N SER A 215 -12.49 -2.49 -7.54
CA SER A 215 -12.21 -1.20 -6.88
C SER A 215 -11.19 -1.34 -5.75
N GLY A 216 -11.17 -2.47 -5.05
CA GLY A 216 -10.22 -2.75 -3.96
C GLY A 216 -8.79 -2.86 -4.47
N LEU A 217 -8.56 -3.70 -5.49
CA LEU A 217 -7.24 -3.87 -6.11
C LEU A 217 -6.73 -2.56 -6.74
N ILE A 218 -7.62 -1.75 -7.33
CA ILE A 218 -7.25 -0.45 -7.91
C ILE A 218 -6.78 0.52 -6.81
N ILE A 219 -7.47 0.58 -5.67
CA ILE A 219 -7.06 1.42 -4.54
C ILE A 219 -5.75 0.91 -3.95
N GLU A 220 -5.57 -0.41 -3.83
CA GLU A 220 -4.32 -0.99 -3.37
C GLU A 220 -3.16 -0.64 -4.32
N LEU A 221 -3.34 -0.78 -5.63
CA LEU A 221 -2.38 -0.38 -6.65
C LEU A 221 -1.98 1.10 -6.51
N ALA A 222 -2.96 1.99 -6.33
CA ALA A 222 -2.70 3.41 -6.11
C ALA A 222 -1.90 3.65 -4.81
N ASN A 223 -2.17 2.89 -3.74
CA ASN A 223 -1.44 2.97 -2.48
C ASN A 223 -0.01 2.46 -2.59
N ILE A 224 0.23 1.40 -3.37
CA ILE A 224 1.57 0.85 -3.64
C ILE A 224 2.44 1.94 -4.27
N PHE A 225 1.95 2.59 -5.32
CA PHE A 225 2.74 3.58 -6.07
C PHE A 225 2.62 5.02 -5.54
N GLY A 226 1.74 5.29 -4.57
CA GLY A 226 1.50 6.64 -4.07
C GLY A 226 2.74 7.31 -3.46
N GLY A 227 3.78 6.55 -3.09
CA GLY A 227 5.08 7.07 -2.69
C GLY A 227 5.91 7.71 -3.81
N VAL A 228 5.69 7.27 -5.04
CA VAL A 228 6.52 7.60 -6.21
C VAL A 228 5.75 8.27 -7.35
N ILE A 229 4.42 8.18 -7.36
CA ILE A 229 3.51 8.78 -8.35
C ILE A 229 2.40 9.55 -7.63
N ASP A 230 2.16 10.80 -8.02
CA ASP A 230 0.99 11.57 -7.56
C ASP A 230 -0.21 11.31 -8.48
N PHE A 231 -1.07 10.34 -8.12
CA PHE A 231 -2.22 9.96 -8.93
C PHE A 231 -3.26 11.08 -9.18
N VAL A 232 -3.17 12.22 -8.50
CA VAL A 232 -4.02 13.39 -8.76
C VAL A 232 -3.46 14.25 -9.90
N GLN A 233 -2.14 14.36 -10.02
CA GLN A 233 -1.48 15.31 -10.93
C GLN A 233 -0.68 14.65 -12.05
N ASP A 234 -0.22 13.42 -11.84
CA ASP A 234 0.76 12.76 -12.70
C ASP A 234 0.19 11.82 -13.75
N PRO A 235 -0.92 11.06 -13.54
CA PRO A 235 -1.45 10.14 -14.53
C PRO A 235 -1.84 10.87 -15.80
N ARG A 236 -1.39 10.33 -16.93
CA ARG A 236 -1.69 10.86 -18.25
C ARG A 236 -2.29 9.77 -19.11
N LYS A 237 -3.03 10.24 -20.11
CA LYS A 237 -3.41 9.39 -21.23
C LYS A 237 -2.14 8.78 -21.85
N GLY A 238 -2.10 7.45 -21.97
CA GLY A 238 -0.96 6.70 -22.49
C GLY A 238 0.00 6.11 -21.44
N ASP A 239 -0.18 6.44 -20.16
CA ASP A 239 0.53 5.72 -19.09
C ASP A 239 0.00 4.29 -18.99
N THR A 240 0.85 3.31 -18.65
CA THR A 240 0.46 1.90 -18.59
C THR A 240 0.68 1.32 -17.21
N PHE A 241 -0.09 0.30 -16.86
CA PHE A 241 0.18 -0.51 -15.68
C PHE A 241 -0.04 -2.00 -15.95
N HIS A 242 0.66 -2.81 -15.16
CA HIS A 242 0.58 -4.26 -15.15
C HIS A 242 0.47 -4.72 -13.70
N VAL A 243 -0.41 -5.67 -13.41
CA VAL A 243 -0.62 -6.19 -12.05
C VAL A 243 -0.67 -7.71 -12.11
N ILE A 244 0.11 -8.37 -11.27
CA ILE A 244 0.01 -9.80 -10.98
C ILE A 244 -0.60 -9.91 -9.59
N TYR A 245 -1.70 -10.62 -9.46
CA TYR A 245 -2.44 -10.74 -8.21
C TYR A 245 -3.09 -12.11 -8.08
N GLU A 246 -3.46 -12.45 -6.86
CA GLU A 246 -4.18 -13.69 -6.55
C GLU A 246 -5.69 -13.49 -6.72
N GLU A 247 -6.38 -14.49 -7.23
CA GLU A 247 -7.83 -14.63 -7.11
C GLU A 247 -8.14 -15.81 -6.20
N VAL A 248 -9.07 -15.60 -5.28
CA VAL A 248 -9.56 -16.66 -4.41
C VAL A 248 -10.83 -17.21 -5.04
N LEU A 249 -10.82 -18.50 -5.34
CA LEU A 249 -11.91 -19.21 -5.99
C LEU A 249 -12.66 -20.07 -4.97
N LEU A 250 -13.96 -20.21 -5.18
CA LEU A 250 -14.84 -21.14 -4.48
C LEU A 250 -15.60 -21.91 -5.56
N ASP A 251 -15.41 -23.23 -5.60
CA ASP A 251 -15.96 -24.13 -6.63
C ASP A 251 -15.64 -23.70 -8.07
N GLY A 252 -14.43 -23.17 -8.30
CA GLY A 252 -13.97 -22.73 -9.61
C GLY A 252 -14.49 -21.36 -10.07
N GLU A 253 -15.32 -20.69 -9.25
CA GLU A 253 -15.75 -19.31 -9.50
C GLU A 253 -15.03 -18.32 -8.59
N LYS A 254 -14.81 -17.10 -9.08
CA LYS A 254 -14.16 -16.04 -8.29
C LYS A 254 -15.03 -15.68 -7.08
N TYR A 255 -14.50 -15.95 -5.89
CA TYR A 255 -15.14 -15.65 -4.61
C TYR A 255 -14.72 -14.28 -4.07
N GLN A 256 -13.43 -13.98 -4.09
CA GLN A 256 -12.89 -12.69 -3.67
C GLN A 256 -11.56 -12.39 -4.36
N ASP A 257 -11.17 -11.12 -4.35
CA ASP A 257 -9.80 -10.75 -4.71
C ASP A 257 -8.83 -11.26 -3.65
N GLY A 258 -7.67 -11.76 -4.09
CA GLY A 258 -6.53 -12.02 -3.24
C GLY A 258 -5.55 -10.86 -3.25
N THR A 259 -4.26 -11.16 -3.07
CA THR A 259 -3.23 -10.14 -2.87
C THR A 259 -2.56 -9.74 -4.17
N ILE A 260 -2.16 -8.45 -4.30
CA ILE A 260 -1.22 -8.06 -5.36
C ILE A 260 0.17 -8.63 -5.05
N LEU A 261 0.72 -9.44 -5.95
CA LEU A 261 2.04 -10.05 -5.80
C LEU A 261 3.12 -9.14 -6.38
N ALA A 262 2.85 -8.56 -7.54
CA ALA A 262 3.72 -7.60 -8.19
C ALA A 262 2.91 -6.61 -9.01
N ALA A 263 3.44 -5.40 -9.17
CA ALA A 263 2.86 -4.41 -10.05
C ALA A 263 3.96 -3.59 -10.73
N SER A 264 3.65 -3.11 -11.94
CA SER A 264 4.48 -2.19 -12.69
C SER A 264 3.63 -1.02 -13.18
N PHE A 265 4.15 0.19 -13.08
CA PHE A 265 3.48 1.40 -13.56
C PHE A 265 4.45 2.25 -14.36
N THR A 266 4.11 2.57 -15.61
CA THR A 266 4.88 3.47 -16.47
C THR A 266 4.20 4.83 -16.52
N ASN A 267 4.78 5.82 -15.84
CA ASN A 267 4.33 7.21 -15.86
C ASN A 267 5.32 8.08 -16.63
N LYS A 268 4.83 8.77 -17.68
CA LYS A 268 5.65 9.69 -18.50
C LYS A 268 6.94 9.04 -19.03
N GLY A 269 6.86 7.76 -19.42
CA GLY A 269 7.98 6.97 -19.94
C GLY A 269 8.96 6.44 -18.90
N LYS A 270 8.71 6.66 -17.60
CA LYS A 270 9.47 6.05 -16.50
C LYS A 270 8.66 4.92 -15.86
N THR A 271 9.25 3.74 -15.79
CA THR A 271 8.66 2.57 -15.15
C THR A 271 9.04 2.50 -13.68
N PHE A 272 8.08 2.14 -12.85
CA PHE A 272 8.23 1.85 -11.43
C PHE A 272 7.70 0.44 -11.18
N ASN A 273 8.52 -0.42 -10.57
CA ASN A 273 8.10 -1.78 -10.21
C ASN A 273 7.93 -1.89 -8.69
N ALA A 274 7.02 -2.77 -8.29
CA ALA A 274 6.72 -3.07 -6.91
C ALA A 274 6.50 -4.58 -6.75
N PHE A 275 7.19 -5.17 -5.79
CA PHE A 275 7.12 -6.59 -5.44
C PHE A 275 6.71 -6.72 -3.99
N ARG A 276 5.70 -7.56 -3.73
CA ARG A 276 5.28 -7.90 -2.38
C ARG A 276 6.36 -8.76 -1.72
N PHE A 277 6.78 -8.39 -0.52
CA PHE A 277 7.75 -9.15 0.26
C PHE A 277 7.32 -9.19 1.73
N GLU A 278 7.43 -10.37 2.33
CA GLU A 278 7.26 -10.59 3.76
C GLU A 278 8.62 -10.82 4.41
N ASP A 279 8.98 -10.00 5.39
CA ASP A 279 10.23 -10.16 6.11
C ASP A 279 10.16 -11.24 7.20
N LYS A 280 11.30 -11.52 7.84
CA LYS A 280 11.41 -12.53 8.90
C LYS A 280 10.59 -12.19 10.15
N ASP A 281 10.21 -10.93 10.33
CA ASP A 281 9.37 -10.45 11.43
C ASP A 281 7.86 -10.52 11.04
N GLY A 282 7.51 -11.10 9.88
CA GLY A 282 6.15 -11.19 9.35
C GLY A 282 5.61 -9.87 8.79
N HIS A 283 6.47 -8.87 8.56
CA HIS A 283 6.01 -7.60 7.98
C HIS A 283 5.94 -7.71 6.46
N VAL A 284 4.73 -7.50 5.95
CA VAL A 284 4.44 -7.47 4.52
C VAL A 284 4.48 -6.04 4.01
N ALA A 285 5.26 -5.78 2.97
CA ALA A 285 5.30 -4.51 2.26
C ALA A 285 5.67 -4.69 0.78
N TYR A 286 5.58 -3.58 0.04
CA TYR A 286 5.96 -3.54 -1.37
C TYR A 286 7.29 -2.80 -1.54
N TYR A 287 8.18 -3.38 -2.31
CA TYR A 287 9.53 -2.88 -2.55
C TYR A 287 9.84 -2.88 -4.05
N ASN A 288 10.71 -1.99 -4.50
CA ASN A 288 11.23 -2.05 -5.86
C ASN A 288 12.34 -3.11 -6.01
N GLU A 289 12.91 -3.21 -7.21
CA GLU A 289 13.97 -4.14 -7.57
C GLU A 289 15.26 -4.02 -6.72
N GLU A 290 15.52 -2.86 -6.10
CA GLU A 290 16.64 -2.67 -5.17
C GLU A 290 16.28 -2.91 -3.69
N GLY A 291 15.06 -3.35 -3.39
CA GLY A 291 14.59 -3.56 -2.02
C GLY A 291 14.21 -2.25 -1.29
N ILE A 292 13.96 -1.17 -2.02
CA ILE A 292 13.51 0.11 -1.46
C ILE A 292 11.99 0.11 -1.36
N SER A 293 11.44 0.45 -0.20
CA SER A 293 9.98 0.47 0.03
C SER A 293 9.25 1.48 -0.86
N MET A 294 8.09 1.07 -1.38
CA MET A 294 7.24 1.87 -2.27
C MET A 294 6.32 2.88 -1.56
N ARG A 295 6.13 2.77 -0.24
CA ARG A 295 5.25 3.67 0.54
C ARG A 295 5.81 5.11 0.63
N LYS A 296 4.92 6.10 0.77
CA LYS A 296 5.30 7.51 1.03
C LYS A 296 6.20 7.60 2.26
N ALA A 297 7.43 8.03 2.04
CA ALA A 297 8.47 8.02 3.06
C ALA A 297 8.16 8.96 4.26
N PHE A 298 7.39 10.05 4.09
CA PHE A 298 7.23 11.07 5.14
C PHE A 298 5.89 11.86 5.14
N LEU A 299 5.40 12.21 6.33
CA LEU A 299 4.47 13.31 6.58
C LEU A 299 5.15 14.62 6.19
N LEU A 300 4.42 15.49 5.48
CA LEU A 300 4.91 16.83 5.15
C LEU A 300 5.13 17.70 6.40
N ALA A 301 4.23 17.56 7.39
CA ALA A 301 4.32 18.25 8.66
C ALA A 301 4.18 17.23 9.82
N PRO A 302 5.19 17.09 10.68
CA PRO A 302 5.16 16.14 11.80
C PRO A 302 4.54 16.72 13.09
N VAL A 303 3.74 17.79 12.98
CA VAL A 303 3.16 18.51 14.13
C VAL A 303 1.99 19.37 13.64
N ASP A 304 0.98 19.57 14.49
CA ASP A 304 -0.03 20.60 14.24
C ASP A 304 0.53 21.98 14.60
N PHE A 305 0.66 22.88 13.61
CA PHE A 305 1.34 24.15 13.79
C PHE A 305 0.49 25.34 13.36
N THR A 306 0.79 26.51 13.94
CA THR A 306 0.10 27.77 13.61
C THR A 306 0.68 28.43 12.36
N ARG A 307 2.01 28.40 12.22
CA ARG A 307 2.75 28.85 11.03
C ARG A 307 4.14 28.22 10.97
N ILE A 308 4.74 28.23 9.79
CA ILE A 308 6.17 28.00 9.63
C ILE A 308 6.88 29.31 10.01
N SER A 309 7.67 29.31 11.08
CA SER A 309 8.41 30.51 11.51
C SER A 309 9.70 30.71 10.74
N SER A 310 10.32 29.63 10.26
CA SER A 310 11.54 29.66 9.45
C SER A 310 11.67 28.43 8.56
N ASN A 311 11.89 28.62 7.26
CA ASN A 311 12.10 27.53 6.30
C ASN A 311 13.56 27.07 6.26
N TYR A 312 13.79 25.88 5.71
CA TYR A 312 15.13 25.43 5.32
C TYR A 312 15.79 26.47 4.40
N ASN A 313 17.00 26.90 4.76
CA ASN A 313 17.72 27.90 3.99
C ASN A 313 19.24 27.72 4.18
N PRO A 314 19.95 27.14 3.20
CA PRO A 314 21.38 26.88 3.30
C PRO A 314 22.21 28.17 3.27
N ARG A 315 21.61 29.30 2.85
CA ARG A 315 22.26 30.61 2.72
C ARG A 315 21.65 31.66 3.65
N ARG A 316 21.02 31.26 4.76
CA ARG A 316 20.37 32.20 5.69
C ARG A 316 21.40 33.21 6.23
N LEU A 317 21.14 34.48 6.01
CA LEU A 317 21.98 35.57 6.50
C LEU A 317 21.65 35.85 7.97
N HIS A 318 22.67 35.89 8.83
CA HIS A 318 22.48 36.30 10.20
C HIS A 318 22.20 37.81 10.27
N PRO A 319 21.08 38.27 10.87
CA PRO A 319 20.63 39.65 10.76
C PRO A 319 21.62 40.65 11.38
N ILE A 320 22.30 40.26 12.46
CA ILE A 320 23.29 41.08 13.17
C ILE A 320 24.67 40.98 12.51
N TYR A 321 25.30 39.80 12.57
CA TYR A 321 26.67 39.59 12.09
C TYR A 321 26.84 39.58 10.56
N LYS A 322 25.76 39.65 9.77
CA LYS A 322 25.75 39.62 8.29
C LYS A 322 26.53 38.45 7.66
N THR A 323 26.75 37.38 8.43
CA THR A 323 27.41 36.15 7.98
C THR A 323 26.39 35.09 7.59
N THR A 324 26.76 34.21 6.66
CA THR A 324 25.92 33.09 6.26
C THR A 324 25.92 32.00 7.33
N ARG A 325 24.75 31.68 7.88
CA ARG A 325 24.53 30.61 8.86
C ARG A 325 23.36 29.72 8.41
N PRO A 326 23.64 28.57 7.77
CA PRO A 326 22.62 27.68 7.23
C PRO A 326 21.55 27.31 8.26
N HIS A 327 20.28 27.38 7.84
CA HIS A 327 19.18 26.74 8.53
C HIS A 327 18.93 25.37 7.89
N ARG A 328 19.28 24.30 8.61
CA ARG A 328 19.24 22.90 8.11
C ARG A 328 17.95 22.16 8.49
N GLY A 329 16.88 22.89 8.74
CA GLY A 329 15.57 22.35 9.10
C GLY A 329 14.47 23.37 8.81
N THR A 330 13.26 23.03 9.21
CA THR A 330 12.09 23.90 9.16
C THR A 330 11.55 24.05 10.58
N ASP A 331 11.31 25.30 10.99
CA ASP A 331 10.81 25.62 12.32
C ASP A 331 9.29 25.79 12.26
N TYR A 332 8.59 24.94 13.01
CA TYR A 332 7.14 24.96 13.16
C TYR A 332 6.76 25.65 14.47
N ALA A 333 6.00 26.74 14.39
CA ALA A 333 5.53 27.44 15.58
C ALA A 333 4.23 26.79 16.11
N ALA A 334 4.32 26.18 17.29
CA ALA A 334 3.19 25.55 17.98
C ALA A 334 3.32 25.75 19.51
N PRO A 335 2.21 25.69 20.27
CA PRO A 335 2.26 25.73 21.73
C PRO A 335 3.13 24.62 22.34
N THR A 336 3.79 24.93 23.46
CA THR A 336 4.49 23.90 24.25
C THR A 336 3.51 22.79 24.64
N GLY A 337 3.91 21.54 24.47
CA GLY A 337 3.08 20.37 24.76
C GLY A 337 2.35 19.80 23.55
N THR A 338 2.26 20.53 22.42
CA THR A 338 1.65 20.00 21.18
C THR A 338 2.33 18.69 20.76
N PRO A 339 1.57 17.63 20.45
CA PRO A 339 2.14 16.35 20.01
C PRO A 339 3.03 16.49 18.78
N VAL A 340 4.18 15.81 18.80
CA VAL A 340 5.08 15.67 17.65
C VAL A 340 5.03 14.22 17.19
N TYR A 341 4.82 14.03 15.89
CA TYR A 341 4.62 12.75 15.24
C TYR A 341 5.88 12.30 14.49
N ALA A 342 6.10 10.98 14.40
CA ALA A 342 7.09 10.43 13.49
C ALA A 342 6.66 10.72 12.05
N ALA A 343 7.52 11.40 11.29
CA ALA A 343 7.24 11.72 9.91
C ALA A 343 7.13 10.45 9.04
N GLY A 344 7.82 9.36 9.36
CA GLY A 344 7.73 8.10 8.62
C GLY A 344 8.00 6.91 9.53
N ASP A 345 7.72 5.71 9.02
CA ASP A 345 8.10 4.45 9.67
C ASP A 345 9.62 4.41 9.83
N GLY A 346 10.11 3.94 10.98
CA GLY A 346 11.55 3.93 11.20
C GLY A 346 12.00 3.43 12.57
N ARG A 347 13.29 3.60 12.84
CA ARG A 347 13.92 3.23 14.11
C ARG A 347 14.57 4.45 14.75
N VAL A 348 14.32 4.66 16.04
CA VAL A 348 14.93 5.75 16.82
C VAL A 348 16.41 5.45 17.01
N ILE A 349 17.28 6.17 16.28
CA ILE A 349 18.73 5.98 16.36
C ILE A 349 19.38 6.83 17.44
N LYS A 350 18.76 7.94 17.86
CA LYS A 350 19.20 8.75 19.01
C LYS A 350 18.01 9.35 19.74
N SER A 351 18.07 9.38 21.07
CA SER A 351 17.11 10.05 21.94
C SER A 351 17.87 10.62 23.13
N GLY A 352 17.95 11.95 23.26
CA GLY A 352 18.78 12.56 24.29
C GLY A 352 18.52 14.04 24.52
N PHE A 353 19.46 14.67 25.22
CA PHE A 353 19.51 16.10 25.45
C PHE A 353 20.90 16.64 25.13
N THR A 354 20.99 17.81 24.47
CA THR A 354 22.21 18.61 24.43
C THR A 354 21.86 20.08 24.65
N ARG A 355 22.86 20.89 25.04
CA ARG A 355 22.67 22.34 25.18
C ARG A 355 22.22 23.01 23.88
N ALA A 356 22.67 22.55 22.71
CA ALA A 356 22.31 23.21 21.44
C ALA A 356 20.97 22.75 20.86
N ASN A 357 20.62 21.47 21.05
CA ASN A 357 19.42 20.89 20.44
C ASN A 357 18.23 20.82 21.40
N GLY A 358 18.45 21.09 22.69
CA GLY A 358 17.49 20.73 23.73
C GLY A 358 17.27 19.23 23.80
N ASN A 359 16.05 18.83 24.17
CA ASN A 359 15.61 17.44 24.02
C ASN A 359 15.42 17.13 22.53
N TYR A 360 16.00 16.02 22.07
CA TYR A 360 15.97 15.64 20.68
C TYR A 360 15.69 14.15 20.45
N LEU A 361 15.15 13.87 19.26
CA LEU A 361 14.92 12.53 18.72
C LEU A 361 15.40 12.47 17.28
N PHE A 362 16.18 11.47 16.92
CA PHE A 362 16.54 11.18 15.53
C PHE A 362 15.98 9.82 15.14
N VAL A 363 15.22 9.78 14.05
CA VAL A 363 14.60 8.55 13.52
C VAL A 363 15.21 8.26 12.16
N GLN A 364 15.73 7.04 11.99
CA GLN A 364 16.24 6.51 10.73
C GLN A 364 15.11 5.82 9.99
N HIS A 365 14.99 6.08 8.69
CA HIS A 365 13.95 5.55 7.80
C HIS A 365 14.63 4.88 6.61
N GLY A 366 14.57 3.54 6.56
CA GLY A 366 15.40 2.73 5.68
C GLY A 366 16.89 3.07 5.84
N ASP A 367 17.68 2.94 4.77
CA ASP A 367 19.13 3.19 4.82
C ASP A 367 19.52 4.64 4.53
N ARG A 368 18.61 5.42 3.92
CA ARG A 368 18.97 6.71 3.31
C ARG A 368 18.58 7.95 4.11
N TYR A 369 17.53 7.89 4.93
CA TYR A 369 16.92 9.10 5.49
C TYR A 369 16.93 9.13 7.02
N VAL A 370 17.24 10.30 7.58
CA VAL A 370 17.12 10.57 9.03
C VAL A 370 16.31 11.83 9.25
N THR A 371 15.23 11.72 10.02
CA THR A 371 14.49 12.89 10.51
C THR A 371 14.99 13.27 11.91
N ARG A 372 15.07 14.58 12.18
CA ARG A 372 15.56 15.12 13.44
C ARG A 372 14.53 16.05 14.05
N TYR A 373 14.10 15.75 15.27
CA TYR A 373 13.16 16.52 16.05
C TYR A 373 13.93 17.16 17.21
N LEU A 374 13.98 18.49 17.26
CA LEU A 374 14.77 19.25 18.23
C LEU A 374 13.86 20.10 19.13
N HIS A 375 14.44 20.67 20.19
CA HIS A 375 13.79 21.62 21.10
C HIS A 375 12.54 21.08 21.80
N LEU A 376 12.40 19.75 21.91
CA LEU A 376 11.22 19.11 22.47
C LEU A 376 11.02 19.48 23.94
N HIS A 377 9.78 19.54 24.41
CA HIS A 377 9.49 19.62 25.84
C HIS A 377 9.70 18.25 26.48
N GLN A 378 9.12 17.20 25.88
CA GLN A 378 9.25 15.81 26.33
C GLN A 378 9.52 14.87 25.15
N ARG A 379 10.29 13.81 25.42
CA ARG A 379 10.52 12.67 24.51
C ARG A 379 9.65 11.51 25.00
N LYS A 380 8.91 10.87 24.10
CA LYS A 380 8.04 9.71 24.43
C LYS A 380 8.62 8.38 23.98
N VAL A 381 9.75 8.39 23.27
CA VAL A 381 10.41 7.18 22.74
C VAL A 381 11.89 7.13 23.08
N LYS A 382 12.43 5.90 23.17
CA LYS A 382 13.82 5.61 23.54
C LYS A 382 14.64 5.18 22.33
N GLN A 383 15.97 5.28 22.43
CA GLN A 383 16.88 4.77 21.41
C GLN A 383 16.65 3.26 21.19
N GLY A 384 16.66 2.83 19.93
CA GLY A 384 16.44 1.46 19.50
C GLY A 384 14.98 1.10 19.20
N GLN A 385 14.02 1.91 19.65
CA GLN A 385 12.58 1.68 19.46
C GLN A 385 12.17 1.86 17.98
N ARG A 386 11.36 0.93 17.47
CA ARG A 386 10.65 1.09 16.17
C ARG A 386 9.46 2.03 16.35
N VAL A 387 9.23 2.90 15.38
CA VAL A 387 8.11 3.85 15.35
C VAL A 387 7.39 3.79 14.01
N MET A 388 6.08 3.97 14.04
CA MET A 388 5.24 4.06 12.85
C MET A 388 5.02 5.52 12.47
N GLN A 389 4.83 5.80 11.18
CA GLN A 389 4.40 7.11 10.68
C GLN A 389 3.15 7.57 11.43
N GLY A 390 3.11 8.84 11.86
CA GLY A 390 2.00 9.38 12.63
C GLY A 390 1.98 8.98 14.10
N GLN A 391 2.88 8.11 14.57
CA GLN A 391 3.01 7.82 16.00
C GLN A 391 3.52 9.04 16.77
N VAL A 392 2.92 9.35 17.93
CA VAL A 392 3.42 10.42 18.81
C VAL A 392 4.76 10.02 19.43
N ILE A 393 5.81 10.76 19.11
CA ILE A 393 7.18 10.51 19.56
C ILE A 393 7.67 11.53 20.60
N GLY A 394 6.99 12.67 20.74
CA GLY A 394 7.35 13.72 21.69
C GLY A 394 6.31 14.82 21.78
N SER A 395 6.71 15.95 22.36
CA SER A 395 5.92 17.17 22.37
C SER A 395 6.77 18.41 22.14
N VAL A 396 6.18 19.42 21.50
CA VAL A 396 6.79 20.71 21.21
C VAL A 396 7.27 21.38 22.50
N GLY A 397 8.41 22.04 22.44
CA GLY A 397 8.95 22.84 23.54
C GLY A 397 9.86 23.95 23.06
N SER A 398 10.70 24.44 23.98
CA SER A 398 11.69 25.48 23.72
C SER A 398 12.99 25.18 24.48
N THR A 399 13.37 23.90 24.55
CA THR A 399 14.61 23.48 25.23
C THR A 399 15.82 23.69 24.33
N GLY A 400 16.99 23.97 24.93
CA GLY A 400 18.24 24.22 24.20
C GLY A 400 18.54 25.70 23.99
#